data_AF-A0A6G9XJA1-F1
#
_entry.id   AF-A0A6G9XJA1-F1
#
_cell.length_a   1.000
_cell.length_b   1.000
_cell.length_c   1.000
_cell.angle_alpha   90.00
_cell.angle_beta   90.00
_cell.angle_gamma   90.00
#
_symmetry.space_group_name_H-M   'P 1'
#
loop_
_entity.id
_entity.type
_entity.pdbx_description
1 polymer ?
#
loop_
_entity_poly.entity_id
_entity_poly.type
_entity_poly.pdbx_seq_one_letter_code
_entity_poly.pdbx_strand_id
1 'polypeptide(L)'
;MSVAVTRHRGGGFDDDGNPVPWVDTPLTAKTVAPGANPGNVDRGRNGQRVEKSVYFEPAVDLTGADELTIDNERYVIAVEQWPSPWSSRTATVALCSRGEG
;
A
#
# COMPACT_ATOMS: atom_id res chain seq x y z
N MET A 1 18.19 -3.10 5.32
CA MET A 1 17.07 -3.19 6.28
C MET A 1 15.82 -3.43 5.47
N SER A 2 14.96 -4.33 5.93
CA SER A 2 13.63 -4.56 5.37
C SER A 2 12.60 -4.34 6.47
N VAL A 3 11.41 -3.89 6.12
CA VAL A 3 10.33 -3.57 7.05
C VAL A 3 9.20 -4.57 6.85
N ALA A 4 8.76 -5.21 7.93
CA ALA A 4 7.60 -6.10 7.89
C ALA A 4 6.32 -5.27 7.86
N VAL A 5 5.45 -5.57 6.90
CA VAL A 5 4.13 -4.93 6.77
C VAL A 5 3.10 -6.03 6.52
N THR A 6 1.86 -5.85 6.96
CA THR A 6 0.81 -6.84 6.74
C THR A 6 -0.19 -6.29 5.73
N ARG A 7 -0.36 -6.98 4.60
CA ARG A 7 -1.42 -6.67 3.64
C ARG A 7 -2.72 -7.30 4.09
N HIS A 8 -3.78 -6.52 4.03
CA HIS A 8 -5.14 -6.97 4.24
C HIS A 8 -5.87 -6.88 2.90
N ARG A 9 -6.34 -8.03 2.41
CA ARG A 9 -7.11 -8.14 1.16
C ARG A 9 -8.47 -8.78 1.41
N GLY A 10 -9.48 -8.27 0.73
CA GLY A 10 -10.85 -8.78 0.83
C GLY A 10 -11.62 -8.15 1.99
N GLY A 11 -12.62 -8.87 2.48
CA GLY A 11 -13.68 -8.29 3.30
C GLY A 11 -14.81 -7.70 2.46
N GLY A 12 -15.99 -7.62 3.05
CA GLY A 12 -17.23 -7.29 2.34
C GLY A 12 -17.91 -8.51 1.74
N PHE A 13 -18.82 -8.27 0.82
CA PHE A 13 -19.56 -9.29 0.10
C PHE A 13 -19.24 -9.18 -1.39
N ASP A 14 -19.14 -10.30 -2.09
CA ASP A 14 -19.07 -10.30 -3.55
C ASP A 14 -20.43 -9.93 -4.16
N ASP A 15 -20.47 -9.85 -5.50
CA ASP A 15 -21.69 -9.49 -6.26
C ASP A 15 -22.85 -10.47 -6.02
N ASP A 16 -22.53 -11.69 -5.59
CA ASP A 16 -23.47 -12.77 -5.29
C ASP A 16 -23.86 -12.79 -3.79
N GLY A 17 -23.37 -11.83 -3.01
CA GLY A 17 -23.67 -11.71 -1.58
C GLY A 17 -22.89 -12.67 -0.70
N ASN A 18 -21.83 -13.32 -1.19
CA ASN A 18 -20.96 -14.18 -0.40
C ASN A 18 -19.88 -13.36 0.31
N PRO A 19 -19.60 -13.64 1.58
CA PRO A 19 -18.54 -12.95 2.30
C PRO A 19 -17.18 -13.24 1.66
N VAL A 20 -16.49 -12.20 1.20
CA VAL A 20 -15.13 -12.33 0.66
C VAL A 20 -14.20 -12.59 1.84
N PRO A 21 -13.43 -13.69 1.85
CA PRO A 21 -12.54 -14.00 2.96
C PRO A 21 -11.53 -12.87 3.16
N TRP A 22 -11.43 -12.42 4.41
CA TRP A 22 -10.40 -11.46 4.80
C TRP A 22 -9.08 -12.21 4.95
N VAL A 23 -8.11 -11.87 4.11
CA VAL A 23 -6.79 -12.52 4.09
C VAL A 23 -5.74 -11.50 4.49
N ASP A 24 -5.11 -11.74 5.64
CA ASP A 24 -3.87 -11.10 6.01
C ASP A 24 -2.68 -11.82 5.33
N THR A 25 -1.76 -11.05 4.77
CA THR A 25 -0.54 -11.56 4.16
C THR A 25 0.64 -10.75 4.65
N PRO A 26 1.60 -11.34 5.39
CA PRO A 26 2.82 -10.64 5.74
C PRO A 26 3.65 -10.40 4.47
N LEU A 27 4.03 -9.14 4.25
CA LEU A 27 4.89 -8.69 3.17
C LEU A 27 6.16 -8.06 3.75
N THR A 28 7.23 -8.14 2.97
CA THR A 28 8.52 -7.54 3.31
C THR A 28 8.74 -6.33 2.41
N ALA A 29 8.60 -5.14 2.96
CA ALA A 29 8.94 -3.90 2.29
C ALA A 29 10.46 -3.67 2.33
N LYS A 30 10.98 -3.03 1.28
CA LYS A 30 12.39 -2.62 1.22
C LYS A 30 12.65 -1.43 2.14
N THR A 31 11.75 -0.45 2.14
CA THR A 31 11.84 0.69 3.05
C THR A 31 10.48 1.36 3.25
N VAL A 32 10.34 2.06 4.37
CA VAL A 32 9.19 2.91 4.68
C VAL A 32 9.72 4.33 4.89
N ALA A 33 9.26 5.26 4.05
CA ALA A 33 9.57 6.67 4.19
C ALA A 33 8.47 7.37 5.00
N PRO A 34 8.79 8.02 6.12
CA PRO A 34 7.84 8.84 6.85
C PRO A 34 7.60 10.17 6.11
N GLY A 35 6.32 10.55 5.99
CA GLY A 35 5.88 11.77 5.34
C GLY A 35 5.55 11.58 3.85
N ALA A 36 4.57 12.35 3.38
CA ALA A 36 4.41 12.59 1.96
C ALA A 36 5.63 13.33 1.41
N ASN A 37 6.22 12.83 0.32
CA ASN A 37 6.99 13.69 -0.57
C ASN A 37 6.05 14.85 -0.99
N PRO A 38 6.46 16.13 -0.97
CA PRO A 38 5.60 17.26 -1.35
C PRO A 38 4.88 17.09 -2.70
N GLY A 39 5.44 16.32 -3.64
CA GLY A 39 4.78 15.99 -4.91
C GLY A 39 3.69 14.90 -4.85
N ASN A 40 3.60 14.16 -3.74
CA ASN A 40 2.68 13.04 -3.53
C ASN A 40 1.72 13.27 -2.35
N VAL A 41 1.77 14.44 -1.69
CA VAL A 41 0.94 14.72 -0.50
C VAL A 41 -0.55 14.68 -0.81
N ASP A 42 -0.95 15.13 -2.00
CA ASP A 42 -2.33 15.13 -2.49
C ASP A 42 -2.68 13.87 -3.31
N ARG A 43 -1.77 12.88 -3.40
CA ARG A 43 -1.98 11.62 -4.16
C ARG A 43 -2.49 10.45 -3.31
N GLY A 44 -2.86 10.68 -2.05
CA GLY A 44 -3.48 9.64 -1.26
C GLY A 44 -4.82 9.22 -1.84
N ARG A 45 -5.29 8.04 -1.44
CA ARG A 45 -6.54 7.48 -1.95
C ARG A 45 -7.68 8.45 -1.62
N ASN A 46 -8.45 8.87 -2.63
CA ASN A 46 -9.57 9.80 -2.49
C ASN A 46 -9.18 11.22 -1.99
N GLY A 47 -7.98 11.72 -2.35
CA GLY A 47 -7.52 13.06 -1.96
C GLY A 47 -7.00 13.16 -0.52
N GLN A 48 -6.82 12.02 0.14
CA GLN A 48 -6.28 11.95 1.50
C GLN A 48 -4.80 12.32 1.52
N ARG A 49 -4.35 12.83 2.66
CA ARG A 49 -2.95 13.14 2.87
C ARG A 49 -2.14 11.85 3.00
N VAL A 50 -1.06 11.72 2.24
CA VAL A 50 -0.13 10.60 2.42
C VAL A 50 0.69 10.81 3.69
N GLU A 51 0.67 9.85 4.59
CA GLU A 51 1.45 9.89 5.84
C GLU A 51 2.72 9.07 5.76
N LYS A 52 2.67 7.93 5.07
CA LYS A 52 3.81 7.02 4.91
C LYS A 52 3.87 6.53 3.46
N SER A 53 5.07 6.36 2.93
CA SER A 53 5.26 5.73 1.61
C SER A 53 6.06 4.45 1.78
N VAL A 54 5.50 3.31 1.37
CA VAL A 54 6.13 1.99 1.47
C VAL A 54 6.64 1.57 0.10
N TYR A 55 7.91 1.20 0.04
CA TYR A 55 8.56 0.77 -1.19
C TYR A 55 8.82 -0.73 -1.16
N PHE A 56 8.39 -1.43 -2.20
CA PHE A 56 8.57 -2.85 -2.39
C PHE A 56 9.47 -3.12 -3.59
N GLU A 57 10.46 -3.98 -3.39
CA GLU A 57 11.33 -4.50 -4.43
C GLU A 57 11.68 -5.96 -4.06
N PRO A 58 11.30 -6.96 -4.87
CA PRO A 58 10.60 -6.86 -6.17
C PRO A 58 9.16 -6.32 -6.05
N ALA A 59 8.59 -5.88 -7.18
CA ALA A 59 7.19 -5.45 -7.25
C ALA A 59 6.26 -6.51 -6.66
N VAL A 60 5.26 -6.02 -5.93
CA VAL A 60 4.21 -6.83 -5.30
C VAL A 60 2.88 -6.55 -5.97
N ASP A 61 2.02 -7.56 -5.98
CA ASP A 61 0.63 -7.42 -6.39
C ASP A 61 -0.16 -6.74 -5.26
N LEU A 62 0.01 -5.42 -5.16
CA LEU A 62 -0.85 -4.56 -4.37
C LEU A 62 -1.82 -3.84 -5.28
N THR A 63 -3.03 -3.66 -4.80
CA THR A 63 -4.11 -2.95 -5.48
C THR A 63 -4.58 -1.81 -4.61
N GLY A 64 -5.23 -0.83 -5.24
CA GLY A 64 -5.85 0.26 -4.49
C GLY A 64 -6.87 -0.23 -3.47
N ALA A 65 -7.49 -1.41 -3.64
CA ALA A 65 -8.46 -1.98 -2.71
C ALA A 65 -7.86 -2.61 -1.45
N ASP A 66 -6.55 -2.87 -1.45
CA ASP A 66 -5.86 -3.45 -0.30
C ASP A 66 -5.66 -2.40 0.81
N GLU A 67 -5.35 -2.88 2.01
CA GLU A 67 -4.91 -2.05 3.13
C GLU A 67 -3.59 -2.60 3.68
N LEU A 68 -2.76 -1.73 4.27
CA LEU A 68 -1.48 -2.13 4.88
C LEU A 68 -1.46 -1.78 6.36
N THR A 69 -1.06 -2.74 7.18
CA THR A 69 -0.66 -2.48 8.56
C THR A 69 0.86 -2.31 8.66
N ILE A 70 1.28 -1.18 9.20
CA ILE A 70 2.67 -0.76 9.38
C ILE A 70 2.79 -0.26 10.82
N ASP A 71 3.75 -0.77 11.60
CA ASP A 71 3.91 -0.39 13.02
C ASP A 71 2.63 -0.53 13.88
N ASN A 72 1.84 -1.59 13.66
CA ASN A 72 0.53 -1.82 14.30
C ASN A 72 -0.58 -0.80 13.95
N GLU A 73 -0.35 0.08 12.98
CA GLU A 73 -1.37 1.01 12.49
C GLU A 73 -1.85 0.58 11.10
N ARG A 74 -3.18 0.61 10.87
CA ARG A 74 -3.81 0.25 9.58
C ARG A 74 -3.98 1.49 8.72
N TYR A 75 -3.54 1.40 7.48
CA TYR A 75 -3.59 2.47 6.50
C TYR A 75 -4.30 2.01 5.23
N VAL A 76 -5.08 2.90 4.63
CA VAL A 76 -5.53 2.71 3.25
C VAL A 76 -4.40 3.09 2.31
N ILE A 77 -4.29 2.38 1.18
CA ILE A 77 -3.18 2.60 0.25
C ILE A 77 -3.65 3.06 -1.13
N ALA A 78 -2.87 3.93 -1.75
CA ALA A 78 -2.84 4.11 -3.19
C ALA A 78 -1.58 3.44 -3.74
N VAL A 79 -1.71 2.64 -4.78
CA VAL A 79 -0.60 1.85 -5.33
C VAL A 79 -0.11 2.46 -6.63
N GLU A 80 1.19 2.72 -6.71
CA GLU A 80 1.88 3.17 -7.91
C GLU A 80 2.98 2.17 -8.29
N GLN A 81 3.01 1.75 -9.56
CA GLN A 81 4.09 0.92 -10.09
C GLN A 81 5.16 1.82 -10.69
N TRP A 82 6.39 1.65 -10.23
CA TRP A 82 7.56 2.41 -10.69
C TRP A 82 8.46 1.49 -11.52
N PRO A 83 8.48 1.64 -12.86
CA PRO A 83 9.44 0.93 -13.68
C PRO A 83 10.84 1.48 -13.41
N SER A 84 11.82 0.60 -13.16
CA SER A 84 13.21 1.03 -13.06
C SER A 84 13.71 1.48 -14.44
N PRO A 85 14.31 2.68 -14.58
CA PRO A 85 14.86 3.12 -15.86
C PRO A 85 16.18 2.39 -16.22
N TRP A 86 16.79 1.66 -15.27
CA TRP A 86 18.07 0.97 -15.46
C TRP A 86 17.96 -0.56 -15.41
N SER A 87 16.77 -1.10 -15.22
CA SER A 87 16.55 -2.55 -15.14
C SER A 87 15.13 -2.92 -15.55
N SER A 88 14.90 -4.18 -15.97
CA SER A 88 13.55 -4.72 -16.20
C SER A 88 12.76 -4.98 -14.91
N ARG A 89 13.26 -4.51 -13.77
CA ARG A 89 12.62 -4.65 -12.46
C ARG A 89 11.65 -3.50 -12.24
N THR A 90 10.42 -3.86 -11.89
CA THR A 90 9.42 -2.91 -11.39
C THR A 90 9.51 -2.88 -9.88
N ALA A 91 9.39 -1.70 -9.29
CA ALA A 91 9.17 -1.50 -7.87
C ALA A 91 7.72 -1.07 -7.65
N THR A 92 7.16 -1.43 -6.50
CA THR A 92 5.80 -0.99 -6.12
C THR A 92 5.92 0.01 -4.99
N VAL A 93 5.24 1.14 -5.13
CA VAL A 93 5.12 2.17 -4.09
C VAL A 93 3.68 2.15 -3.60
N ALA A 94 3.50 1.90 -2.31
CA ALA A 94 2.20 2.07 -1.64
C ALA A 94 2.23 3.37 -0.84
N LEU A 95 1.40 4.33 -1.26
CA LEU A 95 1.17 5.58 -0.55
C LEU A 95 0.08 5.32 0.50
N CYS A 96 0.46 5.35 1.77
CA CYS A 96 -0.39 5.05 2.91
C CYS A 96 -0.98 6.34 3.50
N SER A 97 -2.30 6.34 3.68
CA SER A 97 -3.06 7.42 4.33
C SER A 97 -3.89 6.84 5.48
N ARG A 98 -3.94 7.50 6.65
CA ARG A 98 -5.09 7.34 7.55
C ARG A 98 -6.27 7.99 6.86
N GLY A 99 -7.43 7.34 6.87
CA GLY A 99 -8.64 7.89 6.27
C GLY A 99 -9.19 9.17 6.91
N GLU A 100 -8.39 9.87 7.71
CA GLU A 100 -8.68 11.15 8.36
C GLU A 100 -8.27 12.29 7.42
N GLY A 101 -9.11 12.54 6.42
CA GLY A 101 -9.06 13.73 5.56
C GLY A 101 -10.22 14.65 5.86
#